data_AF-A0A536HQF3-F1
#
_entry.id   AF-A0A536HQF3-F1
#
_cell.length_a   1.000
_cell.length_b   1.000
_cell.length_c   1.000
_cell.angle_alpha   90.00
_cell.angle_beta   90.00
_cell.angle_gamma   90.00
#
_symmetry.space_group_name_H-M   'P 1'
#
loop_
_entity.id
_entity.type
_entity.pdbx_description
1 polymer ?
#
loop_
_entity_poly.entity_id
_entity_poly.type
_entity_poly.pdbx_seq_one_letter_code
_entity_poly.pdbx_strand_id
1 'polypeptide(L)'
;MARRQREPRQPHRRERELPVHADPRAGVPRGRTGHHHAIELDPGDRAMRLWSRDDGGQALILIAVALGGLLLGIGLALDTGQLFVSRRAAQTAADAGAWAGAAVLYAGGSAAQARTAATTDATRNGYTDGGDVTVTTASPPAGGPYAGDPGYVEVTITEQVLTRFLFGASSGRTAISVRAVAGLARSGSGEAIVVTHGSTSSTLTLNGSTRLTVVGGGTSTNSTSNTAVNIGSGGLLTGTFHRVTGNVSGTVAARMSPAPSVGVAATADPFAAVAGPSTNGLPVFAGQTITTPVTLSPGVYTGLITVGNSGVASLNAGNYIFRAGLRTTGTGSLVLAGSGGVLLYNANASYPAAGGACGNISLAGTGTMTLSASKTGSYAGMLLFQDRGCANGAAISVRTGTTLNGTLYVPAAALTLTLVNSLTIASQIVAYELTVTGNNTLTMNFTPASITGTRVPSLVE
;
A
#
# COMPACT_ATOMS: atom_id res chain seq x y z
N MET A 1 -13.14 -19.21 -55.55
CA MET A 1 -11.82 -18.80 -56.09
C MET A 1 -11.09 -18.00 -55.02
N ALA A 2 -10.07 -18.58 -54.39
CA ALA A 2 -9.33 -17.99 -53.28
C ALA A 2 -8.13 -17.18 -53.80
N ARG A 3 -7.92 -15.95 -53.30
CA ARG A 3 -6.70 -15.17 -53.51
C ARG A 3 -5.96 -15.02 -52.18
N ARG A 4 -4.80 -15.69 -52.09
CA ARG A 4 -3.80 -15.55 -51.04
C ARG A 4 -3.00 -14.26 -51.26
N GLN A 5 -2.80 -13.47 -50.21
CA GLN A 5 -1.70 -12.49 -50.13
C GLN A 5 -0.63 -13.00 -49.15
N ARG A 6 0.62 -12.71 -49.49
CA ARG A 6 1.86 -13.19 -48.88
C ARG A 6 2.34 -12.23 -47.79
N GLU A 7 2.84 -12.78 -46.68
CA GLU A 7 3.68 -12.07 -45.71
C GLU A 7 5.18 -12.39 -45.92
N PRO A 8 6.10 -11.51 -45.47
CA PRO A 8 7.54 -11.57 -45.76
C PRO A 8 8.37 -12.39 -44.74
N ARG A 9 9.52 -12.87 -45.22
CA ARG A 9 10.51 -13.73 -44.55
C ARG A 9 11.45 -12.97 -43.60
N GLN A 10 11.80 -13.59 -42.47
CA GLN A 10 13.01 -13.30 -41.67
C GLN A 10 14.03 -14.46 -41.75
N PRO A 11 15.35 -14.21 -41.64
CA PRO A 11 16.37 -15.22 -41.87
C PRO A 11 16.87 -15.97 -40.61
N HIS A 12 17.34 -17.19 -40.90
CA HIS A 12 17.76 -18.28 -40.02
C HIS A 12 19.01 -18.03 -39.16
N ARG A 13 19.01 -18.61 -37.96
CA ARG A 13 20.19 -18.81 -37.08
C ARG A 13 20.55 -20.30 -37.06
N ARG A 14 21.83 -20.60 -37.27
CA ARG A 14 22.42 -21.95 -37.47
C ARG A 14 22.56 -22.74 -36.16
N GLU A 15 22.15 -24.00 -36.19
CA GLU A 15 22.53 -25.05 -35.24
C GLU A 15 23.80 -25.77 -35.74
N ARG A 16 24.67 -26.19 -34.82
CA ARG A 16 25.88 -26.99 -35.09
C ARG A 16 25.62 -28.44 -34.67
N GLU A 17 25.71 -29.34 -35.63
CA GLU A 17 25.76 -30.79 -35.43
C GLU A 17 27.21 -31.29 -35.25
N LEU A 18 27.34 -32.34 -34.43
CA LEU A 18 28.52 -33.15 -34.18
C LEU A 18 28.85 -34.07 -35.37
N PRO A 19 30.12 -34.53 -35.53
CA PRO A 19 30.39 -35.73 -36.30
C PRO A 19 30.98 -36.88 -35.48
N VAL A 20 30.60 -38.07 -35.93
CA VAL A 20 30.92 -39.43 -35.50
C VAL A 20 32.20 -39.95 -36.18
N HIS A 21 32.89 -40.86 -35.47
CA HIS A 21 33.96 -41.81 -35.83
C HIS A 21 34.56 -41.89 -37.24
N ALA A 22 35.89 -42.09 -37.26
CA ALA A 22 36.55 -43.12 -38.07
C ALA A 22 37.91 -43.53 -37.45
N ASP A 23 38.19 -44.83 -37.46
CA ASP A 23 39.48 -45.49 -37.17
C ASP A 23 40.06 -45.98 -38.52
N PRO A 24 41.39 -46.00 -38.73
CA PRO A 24 42.01 -47.29 -39.07
C PRO A 24 43.50 -47.48 -38.65
N ARG A 25 43.75 -48.67 -38.09
CA ARG A 25 44.92 -49.59 -38.16
C ARG A 25 46.30 -49.19 -38.75
N ALA A 26 47.32 -49.72 -38.04
CA ALA A 26 48.52 -50.46 -38.48
C ALA A 26 49.90 -49.76 -38.45
N GLY A 27 50.86 -50.39 -37.75
CA GLY A 27 52.30 -50.15 -37.88
C GLY A 27 53.15 -50.80 -36.78
N VAL A 28 53.69 -51.99 -37.04
CA VAL A 28 54.77 -52.65 -36.26
C VAL A 28 56.11 -52.33 -36.93
N PRO A 29 57.21 -52.17 -36.16
CA PRO A 29 58.41 -52.95 -36.49
C PRO A 29 59.11 -53.59 -35.28
N ARG A 30 59.86 -54.66 -35.59
CA ARG A 30 60.66 -55.52 -34.72
C ARG A 30 62.09 -55.00 -34.50
N GLY A 31 62.60 -55.17 -33.28
CA GLY A 31 63.87 -55.86 -32.95
C GLY A 31 65.21 -55.13 -33.07
N ARG A 32 66.02 -55.11 -31.99
CA ARG A 32 67.21 -55.97 -31.81
C ARG A 32 67.94 -55.75 -30.45
N THR A 33 68.53 -56.88 -30.04
CA THR A 33 69.38 -57.25 -28.90
C THR A 33 70.64 -56.42 -28.62
N GLY A 34 71.09 -56.40 -27.35
CA GLY A 34 72.47 -56.02 -26.97
C GLY A 34 72.83 -56.27 -25.49
N HIS A 35 73.34 -57.46 -25.20
CA HIS A 35 74.39 -57.89 -24.25
C HIS A 35 74.49 -57.43 -22.77
N HIS A 36 74.85 -58.44 -21.96
CA HIS A 36 75.13 -58.52 -20.53
C HIS A 36 76.23 -57.58 -20.00
N HIS A 37 76.06 -57.11 -18.76
CA HIS A 37 77.10 -57.16 -17.73
C HIS A 37 76.47 -57.18 -16.32
N ALA A 38 77.00 -58.05 -15.48
CA ALA A 38 76.62 -58.24 -14.08
C ALA A 38 77.10 -57.06 -13.22
N ILE A 39 76.25 -56.60 -12.29
CA ILE A 39 76.64 -55.75 -11.16
C ILE A 39 75.90 -56.26 -9.91
N GLU A 40 76.71 -56.75 -8.98
CA GLU A 40 76.61 -56.74 -7.52
C GLU A 40 75.22 -56.72 -6.83
N LEU A 41 74.99 -57.76 -6.01
CA LEU A 41 73.89 -57.82 -5.04
C LEU A 41 74.23 -56.95 -3.82
N ASP A 42 73.53 -55.82 -3.66
CA ASP A 42 73.58 -54.97 -2.47
C ASP A 42 72.60 -55.52 -1.40
N PRO A 43 73.01 -55.75 -0.13
CA PRO A 43 72.16 -56.40 0.87
C PRO A 43 71.16 -55.41 1.47
N GLY A 44 70.11 -55.10 0.70
CA GLY A 44 68.97 -54.28 1.12
C GLY A 44 67.71 -55.09 1.46
N ASP A 45 67.80 -56.42 1.52
CA ASP A 45 66.65 -57.34 1.65
C ASP A 45 66.13 -57.52 3.09
N ARG A 46 66.16 -56.45 3.87
CA ARG A 46 65.63 -56.42 5.25
C ARG A 46 64.99 -55.08 5.57
N ALA A 47 63.80 -54.83 5.02
CA ALA A 47 62.70 -54.14 5.73
C ALA A 47 61.41 -53.98 4.90
N MET A 48 61.13 -54.86 3.92
CA MET A 48 59.73 -55.07 3.45
C MET A 48 58.91 -55.84 4.50
N ARG A 49 58.92 -55.38 5.76
CA ARG A 49 58.17 -55.93 6.90
C ARG A 49 57.90 -54.88 7.99
N LEU A 50 57.47 -53.67 7.65
CA LEU A 50 57.07 -52.71 8.68
C LEU A 50 55.73 -51.99 8.50
N TRP A 51 54.89 -52.32 7.51
CA TRP A 51 53.48 -51.88 7.50
C TRP A 51 52.49 -53.02 7.24
N SER A 52 52.66 -54.09 8.01
CA SER A 52 51.57 -55.03 8.28
C SER A 52 51.36 -55.07 9.79
N ARG A 53 50.64 -54.07 10.32
CA ARG A 53 49.75 -54.17 11.49
C ARG A 53 49.06 -52.83 11.79
N ASP A 54 47.73 -52.86 11.67
CA ASP A 54 46.73 -52.11 12.46
C ASP A 54 46.13 -50.76 12.01
N ASP A 55 46.07 -50.44 10.70
CA ASP A 55 45.23 -49.31 10.21
C ASP A 55 43.79 -49.71 9.81
N GLY A 56 43.46 -51.01 9.80
CA GLY A 56 42.13 -51.50 9.43
C GLY A 56 41.02 -51.18 10.44
N GLY A 57 41.37 -50.95 11.71
CA GLY A 57 40.41 -50.61 12.77
C GLY A 57 40.08 -49.11 12.80
N GLN A 58 41.09 -48.24 12.69
CA GLN A 58 40.90 -46.79 12.76
C GLN A 58 40.23 -46.24 11.49
N ALA A 59 40.57 -46.75 10.31
CA ALA A 59 39.88 -46.37 9.07
C ALA A 59 38.39 -46.74 9.11
N LEU A 60 38.05 -47.90 9.70
CA LEU A 60 36.67 -48.34 9.85
C LEU A 60 35.89 -47.45 10.85
N ILE A 61 36.53 -47.02 11.94
CA ILE A 61 35.94 -46.06 12.89
C ILE A 61 35.75 -44.68 12.24
N LEU A 62 36.72 -44.17 11.49
CA LEU A 62 36.62 -42.87 10.81
C LEU A 62 35.56 -42.88 9.71
N ILE A 63 35.47 -43.96 8.93
CA ILE A 63 34.41 -44.14 7.93
C ILE A 63 33.04 -44.26 8.61
N ALA A 64 32.92 -45.01 9.71
CA ALA A 64 31.67 -45.13 10.45
C ALA A 64 31.22 -43.77 11.03
N VAL A 65 32.14 -42.97 11.56
CA VAL A 65 31.84 -41.61 12.05
C VAL A 65 31.47 -40.68 10.91
N ALA A 66 32.19 -40.72 9.78
CA ALA A 66 31.89 -39.89 8.61
C ALA A 66 30.53 -40.25 7.98
N LEU A 67 30.23 -41.54 7.85
CA LEU A 67 28.94 -42.03 7.36
C LEU A 67 27.82 -41.69 8.35
N GLY A 68 28.07 -41.84 9.65
CA GLY A 68 27.14 -41.41 10.71
C GLY A 68 26.83 -39.91 10.62
N GLY A 69 27.85 -39.07 10.43
CA GLY A 69 27.69 -37.63 10.22
C GLY A 69 26.89 -37.29 8.96
N LEU A 70 27.15 -38.00 7.86
CA LEU A 70 26.39 -37.83 6.61
C LEU A 70 24.91 -38.20 6.78
N LEU A 71 24.62 -39.33 7.43
CA LEU A 71 23.25 -39.79 7.69
C LEU A 71 22.50 -38.84 8.64
N LEU A 72 23.16 -38.30 9.67
CA LEU A 72 22.59 -37.25 10.52
C LEU A 72 22.31 -35.98 9.72
N GLY A 73 23.21 -35.57 8.82
CA GLY A 73 23.01 -34.43 7.93
C GLY A 73 21.80 -34.59 7.01
N ILE A 74 21.60 -35.80 6.45
CA ILE A 74 20.41 -36.13 5.65
C ILE A 74 19.15 -36.08 6.51
N GLY A 75 19.19 -36.63 7.73
CA GLY A 75 18.05 -36.58 8.67
C GLY A 75 17.64 -35.14 9.01
N LEU A 76 18.60 -34.27 9.30
CA LEU A 76 18.35 -32.84 9.54
C LEU A 76 17.79 -32.12 8.32
N ALA A 77 18.26 -32.45 7.12
CA ALA A 77 17.76 -31.88 5.87
C ALA A 77 16.29 -32.28 5.64
N LEU A 78 15.92 -33.53 5.93
CA LEU A 78 14.55 -34.02 5.82
C LEU A 78 13.60 -33.32 6.80
N ASP A 79 13.98 -33.23 8.08
CA ASP A 79 13.18 -32.54 9.10
C ASP A 79 13.02 -31.05 8.77
N THR A 80 14.09 -30.38 8.34
CA THR A 80 14.04 -28.96 7.95
C THR A 80 13.15 -28.76 6.71
N GLY A 81 13.25 -29.66 5.72
CA GLY A 81 12.39 -29.63 4.55
C GLY A 81 10.91 -29.79 4.91
N GLN A 82 10.61 -30.70 5.83
CA GLN A 82 9.24 -30.96 6.27
C GLN A 82 8.67 -29.79 7.11
N LEU A 83 9.49 -29.16 7.97
CA LEU A 83 9.11 -27.92 8.66
C LEU A 83 8.82 -26.78 7.67
N PHE A 84 9.63 -26.63 6.62
CA PHE A 84 9.46 -25.57 5.63
C PHE A 84 8.17 -25.75 4.81
N VAL A 85 7.89 -26.98 4.38
CA VAL A 85 6.64 -27.31 3.67
C VAL A 85 5.42 -27.06 4.56
N SER A 86 5.46 -27.52 5.81
CA SER A 86 4.36 -27.34 6.76
C SER A 86 4.13 -25.86 7.08
N ARG A 87 5.21 -25.08 7.25
CA ARG A 87 5.10 -23.62 7.45
C ARG A 87 4.47 -22.91 6.26
N ARG A 88 4.82 -23.29 5.03
CA ARG A 88 4.23 -22.71 3.82
C ARG A 88 2.76 -23.08 3.65
N ALA A 89 2.40 -24.32 3.94
CA ALA A 89 1.01 -24.78 3.93
C ALA A 89 0.19 -24.03 4.99
N ALA A 90 0.69 -23.94 6.22
CA ALA A 90 0.05 -23.20 7.30
C ALA A 90 -0.12 -21.72 6.96
N GLN A 91 0.90 -21.06 6.40
CA GLN A 91 0.78 -19.65 5.99
C GLN A 91 -0.31 -19.48 4.94
N THR A 92 -0.35 -20.34 3.92
CA THR A 92 -1.37 -20.29 2.86
C THR A 92 -2.79 -20.44 3.45
N ALA A 93 -2.96 -21.34 4.42
CA ALA A 93 -4.24 -21.52 5.12
C ALA A 93 -4.60 -20.31 6.01
N ALA A 94 -3.63 -19.70 6.69
CA ALA A 94 -3.83 -18.50 7.49
C ALA A 94 -4.22 -17.31 6.61
N ASP A 95 -3.56 -17.11 5.47
CA ASP A 95 -3.84 -16.06 4.50
C ASP A 95 -5.27 -16.21 3.93
N ALA A 96 -5.66 -17.44 3.57
CA ALA A 96 -7.00 -17.75 3.10
C ALA A 96 -8.08 -17.48 4.18
N GLY A 97 -7.83 -17.94 5.42
CA GLY A 97 -8.70 -17.67 6.56
C GLY A 97 -8.86 -16.17 6.83
N ALA A 98 -7.77 -15.42 6.85
CA ALA A 98 -7.81 -13.98 7.05
C ALA A 98 -8.63 -13.31 5.94
N TRP A 99 -8.39 -13.66 4.68
CA TRP A 99 -9.11 -13.12 3.52
C TRP A 99 -10.62 -13.43 3.57
N ALA A 100 -11.00 -14.65 3.93
CA ALA A 100 -12.40 -15.04 4.11
C ALA A 100 -13.11 -14.22 5.20
N GLY A 101 -12.43 -14.00 6.33
CA GLY A 101 -12.93 -13.12 7.39
C GLY A 101 -13.10 -11.68 6.92
N ALA A 102 -12.12 -11.15 6.17
CA ALA A 102 -12.18 -9.81 5.57
C ALA A 102 -13.32 -9.67 4.54
N ALA A 103 -13.61 -10.72 3.76
CA ALA A 103 -14.73 -10.75 2.81
C ALA A 103 -16.09 -10.67 3.52
N VAL A 104 -16.24 -11.31 4.68
CA VAL A 104 -17.45 -11.19 5.50
C VAL A 104 -17.60 -9.79 6.10
N LEU A 105 -16.51 -9.18 6.58
CA LEU A 105 -16.54 -7.78 7.03
C LEU A 105 -16.90 -6.83 5.88
N TYR A 106 -16.46 -7.13 4.65
CA TYR A 106 -16.79 -6.34 3.46
C TYR A 106 -18.29 -6.40 3.13
N ALA A 107 -18.90 -7.57 3.29
CA ALA A 107 -20.33 -7.77 3.12
C ALA A 107 -21.20 -7.19 4.26
N GLY A 108 -20.60 -6.48 5.23
CA GLY A 108 -21.31 -5.89 6.37
C GLY A 108 -21.59 -6.86 7.52
N GLY A 109 -20.91 -8.01 7.55
CA GLY A 109 -21.02 -8.99 8.64
C GLY A 109 -20.40 -8.51 9.96
N SER A 110 -20.84 -9.11 11.06
CA SER A 110 -20.29 -8.87 12.40
C SER A 110 -18.91 -9.49 12.59
N ALA A 111 -18.16 -9.01 13.59
CA ALA A 111 -16.86 -9.58 13.98
C ALA A 111 -16.94 -11.06 14.38
N ALA A 112 -18.08 -11.53 14.89
CA ALA A 112 -18.31 -12.95 15.16
C ALA A 112 -18.38 -13.77 13.86
N GLN A 113 -19.14 -13.29 12.87
CA GLN A 113 -19.26 -13.94 11.56
C GLN A 113 -17.92 -13.95 10.80
N ALA A 114 -17.14 -12.88 10.92
CA ALA A 114 -15.81 -12.79 10.31
C ALA A 114 -14.84 -13.83 10.90
N ARG A 115 -14.84 -14.00 12.24
CA ARG A 115 -14.05 -15.05 12.90
C ARG A 115 -14.50 -16.45 12.47
N THR A 116 -15.81 -16.71 12.44
CA THR A 116 -16.34 -18.00 11.97
C THR A 116 -15.93 -18.32 10.53
N ALA A 117 -16.00 -17.35 9.62
CA ALA A 117 -15.56 -17.54 8.24
C ALA A 117 -14.07 -17.82 8.14
N ALA A 118 -13.25 -17.10 8.91
CA ALA A 118 -11.81 -17.32 8.97
C ALA A 118 -11.45 -18.73 9.46
N THR A 119 -12.08 -19.20 10.54
CA THR A 119 -11.88 -20.57 11.05
C THR A 119 -12.36 -21.63 10.06
N THR A 120 -13.50 -21.39 9.39
CA THR A 120 -14.06 -22.31 8.40
C THR A 120 -13.12 -22.48 7.21
N ASP A 121 -12.53 -21.39 6.72
CA ASP A 121 -11.65 -21.45 5.55
C ASP A 121 -10.26 -22.02 5.91
N ALA A 122 -9.73 -21.75 7.10
CA ALA A 122 -8.55 -22.45 7.62
C ALA A 122 -8.79 -23.97 7.69
N THR A 123 -9.98 -24.38 8.17
CA THR A 123 -10.39 -25.80 8.24
C THR A 123 -10.48 -26.43 6.86
N ARG A 124 -11.04 -25.72 5.87
CA ARG A 124 -11.08 -26.19 4.46
C ARG A 124 -9.69 -26.39 3.87
N ASN A 125 -8.72 -25.60 4.32
CA ASN A 125 -7.30 -25.74 3.94
C ASN A 125 -6.54 -26.78 4.79
N GLY A 126 -7.24 -27.62 5.56
CA GLY A 126 -6.66 -28.73 6.32
C GLY A 126 -6.24 -28.39 7.75
N TYR A 127 -6.47 -27.16 8.21
CA TYR A 127 -6.09 -26.69 9.54
C TYR A 127 -7.32 -26.54 10.42
N THR A 128 -7.68 -27.64 11.10
CA THR A 128 -8.76 -27.67 12.11
C THR A 128 -8.15 -27.52 13.49
N ASP A 129 -8.76 -26.71 14.35
CA ASP A 129 -8.33 -26.56 15.75
C ASP A 129 -8.49 -27.88 16.52
N GLY A 130 -7.42 -28.37 17.13
CA GLY A 130 -7.39 -29.60 17.90
C GLY A 130 -6.14 -30.46 17.68
N GLY A 131 -5.80 -31.27 18.68
CA GLY A 131 -4.64 -32.16 18.64
C GLY A 131 -3.33 -31.39 18.52
N ASP A 132 -2.65 -31.57 17.39
CA ASP A 132 -1.35 -30.96 17.08
C ASP A 132 -1.46 -29.59 16.39
N VAL A 133 -2.68 -29.13 16.11
CA VAL A 133 -2.94 -27.84 15.44
C VAL A 133 -3.75 -26.93 16.37
N THR A 134 -3.37 -25.66 16.44
CA THR A 134 -4.13 -24.61 17.10
C THR A 134 -4.43 -23.49 16.11
N VAL A 135 -5.70 -23.14 15.94
CA VAL A 135 -6.14 -22.03 15.07
C VAL A 135 -6.83 -20.98 15.91
N THR A 136 -6.23 -19.79 15.99
CA THR A 136 -6.83 -18.63 16.67
C THR A 136 -7.21 -17.55 15.67
N THR A 137 -8.42 -17.03 15.80
CA THR A 137 -8.94 -15.95 14.96
C THR A 137 -9.39 -14.78 15.82
N ALA A 138 -8.92 -13.58 15.51
CA ALA A 138 -9.27 -12.35 16.22
C ALA A 138 -9.82 -11.31 15.25
N SER A 139 -10.95 -10.69 15.60
CA SER A 139 -11.49 -9.51 14.92
C SER A 139 -12.14 -8.63 16.00
N PRO A 140 -11.54 -7.47 16.33
CA PRO A 140 -10.31 -6.90 15.76
C PRO A 140 -9.03 -7.71 16.09
N PRO A 141 -7.90 -7.51 15.35
CA PRO A 141 -6.60 -8.09 15.67
C PRO A 141 -6.13 -7.77 17.09
N ALA A 142 -5.37 -8.68 17.69
CA ALA A 142 -4.89 -8.57 19.08
C ALA A 142 -3.53 -7.85 19.19
N GLY A 143 -2.75 -7.82 18.12
CA GLY A 143 -1.42 -7.21 18.07
C GLY A 143 -1.05 -6.68 16.68
N GLY A 144 0.14 -6.06 16.58
CA GLY A 144 0.65 -5.50 15.34
C GLY A 144 0.03 -4.14 14.95
N PRO A 145 0.33 -3.64 13.73
CA PRO A 145 -0.10 -2.32 13.25
C PRO A 145 -1.61 -2.10 13.19
N TYR A 146 -2.38 -3.19 13.16
CA TYR A 146 -3.84 -3.20 13.03
C TYR A 146 -4.56 -3.64 14.31
N ALA A 147 -3.85 -3.70 15.45
CA ALA A 147 -4.42 -4.08 16.74
C ALA A 147 -5.62 -3.19 17.11
N GLY A 148 -6.74 -3.81 17.48
CA GLY A 148 -7.96 -3.11 17.89
C GLY A 148 -8.79 -2.49 16.74
N ASP A 149 -8.39 -2.62 15.47
CA ASP A 149 -9.18 -2.12 14.33
C ASP A 149 -10.29 -3.12 13.92
N PRO A 150 -11.58 -2.76 14.04
CA PRO A 150 -12.70 -3.66 13.72
C PRO A 150 -12.84 -3.97 12.22
N GLY A 151 -12.08 -3.29 11.35
CA GLY A 151 -12.04 -3.55 9.91
C GLY A 151 -11.09 -4.68 9.50
N TYR A 152 -10.40 -5.31 10.45
CA TYR A 152 -9.40 -6.35 10.18
C TYR A 152 -9.71 -7.65 10.94
N VAL A 153 -9.15 -8.73 10.41
CA VAL A 153 -9.17 -10.09 10.96
C VAL A 153 -7.75 -10.62 10.97
N GLU A 154 -7.34 -11.15 12.11
CA GLU A 154 -6.08 -11.83 12.32
C GLU A 154 -6.34 -13.34 12.45
N VAL A 155 -5.52 -14.12 11.76
CA VAL A 155 -5.50 -15.59 11.87
C VAL A 155 -4.09 -16.02 12.23
N THR A 156 -3.97 -16.77 13.32
CA THR A 156 -2.71 -17.40 13.73
C THR A 156 -2.91 -18.91 13.74
N ILE A 157 -2.03 -19.62 13.04
CA ILE A 157 -2.01 -21.08 13.00
C ILE A 157 -0.70 -21.54 13.62
N THR A 158 -0.81 -22.43 14.61
CA THR A 158 0.33 -23.11 15.22
C THR A 158 0.19 -24.60 15.03
N GLU A 159 1.22 -25.27 14.51
CA GLU A 159 1.22 -26.70 14.22
C GLU A 159 2.44 -27.37 14.86
N GLN A 160 2.23 -28.52 15.51
CA GLN A 160 3.26 -29.36 16.11
C GLN A 160 3.73 -30.42 15.11
N VAL A 161 4.81 -30.11 14.42
CA VAL A 161 5.36 -30.93 13.35
C VAL A 161 6.31 -31.99 13.92
N LEU A 162 6.09 -33.27 13.59
CA LEU A 162 6.95 -34.36 14.05
C LEU A 162 8.32 -34.32 13.36
N THR A 163 9.38 -34.01 14.12
CA THR A 163 10.77 -34.00 13.68
C THR A 163 11.54 -35.14 14.35
N ARG A 164 12.07 -36.06 13.54
CA ARG A 164 12.64 -37.33 14.06
C ARG A 164 14.13 -37.24 14.37
N PHE A 165 14.83 -36.34 13.70
CA PHE A 165 16.29 -36.17 13.74
C PHE A 165 16.71 -34.84 14.37
N LEU A 166 15.78 -33.88 14.51
CA LEU A 166 15.99 -32.64 15.23
C LEU A 166 15.82 -32.85 16.75
N PHE A 167 16.93 -33.16 17.42
CA PHE A 167 16.96 -33.32 18.88
C PHE A 167 16.91 -31.94 19.55
N GLY A 168 15.73 -31.52 20.03
CA GLY A 168 15.64 -30.25 20.75
C GLY A 168 14.25 -29.79 21.19
N ALA A 169 13.17 -30.40 20.70
CA ALA A 169 11.81 -30.04 21.10
C ALA A 169 11.07 -31.23 21.71
N SER A 170 10.40 -30.97 22.83
CA SER A 170 9.64 -31.92 23.65
C SER A 170 8.97 -33.03 22.81
N SER A 171 9.40 -34.27 23.03
CA SER A 171 8.79 -35.47 22.43
C SER A 171 8.92 -35.61 20.90
N GLY A 172 9.93 -34.99 20.28
CA GLY A 172 10.17 -35.12 18.83
C GLY A 172 9.19 -34.32 17.97
N ARG A 173 8.63 -33.25 18.53
CA ARG A 173 7.69 -32.35 17.86
C ARG A 173 8.20 -30.93 17.95
N THR A 174 8.26 -30.25 16.81
CA THR A 174 8.70 -28.86 16.68
C THR A 174 7.52 -27.99 16.29
N ALA A 175 7.25 -26.96 17.07
CA ALA A 175 6.18 -26.02 16.81
C ALA A 175 6.57 -25.05 15.67
N ILE A 176 5.68 -24.91 14.70
CA ILE A 176 5.70 -23.80 13.75
C ILE A 176 4.53 -22.89 14.05
N SER A 177 4.73 -21.57 13.91
CA SER A 177 3.66 -20.59 14.07
C SER A 177 3.71 -19.61 12.91
N VAL A 178 2.55 -19.32 12.35
CA VAL A 178 2.33 -18.36 11.26
C VAL A 178 1.19 -17.44 11.62
N ARG A 179 1.26 -16.21 11.09
CA ARG A 179 0.28 -15.17 11.34
C ARG A 179 -0.04 -14.50 10.01
N ALA A 180 -1.32 -14.28 9.78
CA ALA A 180 -1.84 -13.56 8.64
C ALA A 180 -2.87 -12.52 9.11
N VAL A 181 -2.85 -11.35 8.49
CA VAL A 181 -3.85 -10.31 8.74
C VAL A 181 -4.43 -9.86 7.41
N ALA A 182 -5.75 -9.87 7.32
CA ALA A 182 -6.46 -9.29 6.21
C ALA A 182 -7.56 -8.40 6.74
N GLY A 183 -7.93 -7.41 5.95
CA GLY A 183 -9.03 -6.56 6.32
C GLY A 183 -9.54 -5.79 5.15
N LEU A 184 -10.36 -4.83 5.49
CA LEU A 184 -10.88 -3.83 4.59
C LEU A 184 -9.76 -2.84 4.27
N ALA A 185 -8.81 -3.26 3.42
CA ALA A 185 -7.89 -2.31 2.82
C ALA A 185 -8.70 -1.36 1.96
N ARG A 186 -8.45 -0.08 2.16
CA ARG A 186 -9.16 0.98 1.44
C ARG A 186 -8.56 1.03 0.04
N SER A 187 -9.22 0.37 -0.91
CA SER A 187 -8.82 0.38 -2.31
C SER A 187 -9.43 1.60 -2.97
N GLY A 188 -8.65 2.68 -3.01
CA GLY A 188 -8.60 3.51 -4.22
C GLY A 188 -7.60 2.84 -5.17
N SER A 189 -7.81 2.91 -6.47
CA SER A 189 -6.87 2.44 -7.51
C SER A 189 -5.57 3.25 -7.56
N GLY A 190 -5.11 3.77 -6.41
CA GLY A 190 -3.94 4.62 -6.25
C GLY A 190 -4.21 6.11 -6.51
N GLU A 191 -5.46 6.57 -6.67
CA GLU A 191 -5.73 7.97 -6.98
C GLU A 191 -5.60 8.87 -5.74
N ALA A 192 -4.51 9.62 -5.67
CA ALA A 192 -4.34 10.68 -4.68
C ALA A 192 -5.11 11.95 -5.06
N ILE A 193 -5.37 12.14 -6.35
CA ILE A 193 -6.18 13.25 -6.88
C ILE A 193 -7.21 12.67 -7.84
N VAL A 194 -8.47 13.02 -7.60
CA VAL A 194 -9.56 12.81 -8.56
C VAL A 194 -10.24 14.15 -8.84
N VAL A 195 -10.21 14.57 -10.10
CA VAL A 195 -10.94 15.75 -10.56
C VAL A 195 -12.16 15.28 -11.34
N THR A 196 -13.36 15.56 -10.82
CA THR A 196 -14.60 14.90 -11.24
C THR A 196 -15.38 15.65 -12.32
N HIS A 197 -15.05 16.91 -12.63
CA HIS A 197 -15.78 17.67 -13.66
C HIS A 197 -15.62 17.03 -15.05
N GLY A 198 -16.75 16.76 -15.72
CA GLY A 198 -16.79 15.92 -16.91
C GLY A 198 -16.48 16.59 -18.26
N SER A 199 -16.60 17.91 -18.41
CA SER A 199 -16.52 18.55 -19.74
C SER A 199 -15.72 19.85 -19.86
N THR A 200 -15.25 20.48 -18.77
CA THR A 200 -14.54 21.77 -18.85
C THR A 200 -13.08 21.60 -19.25
N SER A 201 -12.52 22.58 -19.95
CA SER A 201 -11.07 22.68 -20.12
C SER A 201 -10.40 23.04 -18.80
N SER A 202 -9.14 22.62 -18.62
CA SER A 202 -8.30 23.02 -17.49
C SER A 202 -8.85 22.64 -16.11
N THR A 203 -9.62 21.56 -16.02
CA THR A 203 -10.18 21.05 -14.75
C THR A 203 -9.12 20.76 -13.69
N LEU A 204 -7.95 20.27 -14.10
CA LEU A 204 -6.75 20.24 -13.26
C LEU A 204 -5.78 21.31 -13.77
N THR A 205 -5.59 22.36 -12.98
CA THR A 205 -4.71 23.47 -13.33
C THR A 205 -3.56 23.61 -12.34
N LEU A 206 -2.33 23.57 -12.84
CA LEU A 206 -1.12 24.02 -12.15
C LEU A 206 -0.73 25.37 -12.75
N ASN A 207 -1.08 26.47 -12.08
CA ASN A 207 -0.80 27.81 -12.56
C ASN A 207 0.63 28.25 -12.18
N GLY A 208 1.23 29.16 -12.95
CA GLY A 208 2.61 29.61 -12.75
C GLY A 208 3.63 28.49 -12.93
N SER A 209 4.71 28.56 -12.15
CA SER A 209 5.77 27.54 -12.12
C SER A 209 5.54 26.49 -11.01
N THR A 210 4.28 26.20 -10.66
CA THR A 210 3.96 25.25 -9.57
C THR A 210 4.35 23.82 -9.92
N ARG A 211 4.88 23.11 -8.92
CA ARG A 211 5.18 21.69 -9.03
C ARG A 211 4.29 20.91 -8.07
N LEU A 212 3.66 19.85 -8.57
CA LEU A 212 2.82 18.97 -7.78
C LEU A 212 3.40 17.56 -7.85
N THR A 213 3.87 17.07 -6.70
CA THR A 213 4.48 15.75 -6.57
C THR A 213 3.56 14.85 -5.77
N VAL A 214 3.08 13.78 -6.37
CA VAL A 214 2.29 12.75 -5.70
C VAL A 214 3.18 11.55 -5.40
N VAL A 215 3.30 11.21 -4.12
CA VAL A 215 4.05 10.02 -3.66
C VAL A 215 3.03 8.95 -3.25
N GLY A 216 3.20 7.72 -3.74
CA GLY A 216 2.34 6.57 -3.40
C GLY A 216 1.03 6.48 -4.19
N GLY A 217 0.85 7.32 -5.22
CA GLY A 217 -0.34 7.30 -6.07
C GLY A 217 -0.24 8.17 -7.31
N GLY A 218 -1.36 8.30 -8.02
CA GLY A 218 -1.49 9.05 -9.26
C GLY A 218 -2.66 10.03 -9.26
N THR A 219 -2.92 10.61 -10.43
CA THR A 219 -4.00 11.57 -10.65
C THR A 219 -4.98 11.06 -11.70
N SER A 220 -6.28 11.28 -11.48
CA SER A 220 -7.34 11.04 -12.45
C SER A 220 -8.09 12.33 -12.75
N THR A 221 -8.27 12.65 -14.02
CA THR A 221 -9.01 13.83 -14.50
C THR A 221 -10.13 13.40 -15.42
N ASN A 222 -11.38 13.57 -14.99
CA ASN A 222 -12.57 13.06 -15.70
C ASN A 222 -13.04 13.92 -16.88
N SER A 223 -12.43 15.10 -17.09
CA SER A 223 -12.84 15.97 -18.19
C SER A 223 -12.58 15.31 -19.54
N THR A 224 -13.60 15.33 -20.41
CA THR A 224 -13.53 14.87 -21.81
C THR A 224 -12.90 15.92 -22.74
N SER A 225 -12.47 17.07 -22.23
CA SER A 225 -11.87 18.14 -23.04
C SER A 225 -10.51 17.74 -23.61
N ASN A 226 -10.14 18.30 -24.77
CA ASN A 226 -8.80 18.14 -25.35
C ASN A 226 -7.69 18.84 -24.57
N THR A 227 -8.07 19.74 -23.66
CA THR A 227 -7.18 20.49 -22.76
C THR A 227 -7.61 20.30 -21.31
N ALA A 228 -7.93 19.05 -20.92
CA ALA A 228 -8.47 18.72 -19.59
C ALA A 228 -7.52 19.11 -18.43
N VAL A 229 -6.21 19.02 -18.67
CA VAL A 229 -5.16 19.43 -17.74
C VAL A 229 -4.40 20.62 -18.31
N ASN A 230 -4.11 21.60 -17.46
CA ASN A 230 -3.25 22.74 -17.79
C ASN A 230 -2.09 22.82 -16.79
N ILE A 231 -0.86 22.90 -17.30
CA ILE A 231 0.34 23.09 -16.50
C ILE A 231 1.10 24.28 -17.06
N GLY A 232 1.25 25.32 -16.25
CA GLY A 232 1.97 26.54 -16.59
C GLY A 232 3.43 26.29 -16.94
N SER A 233 4.05 27.27 -17.60
CA SER A 233 5.47 27.17 -17.93
C SER A 233 6.32 27.08 -16.66
N GLY A 234 7.26 26.14 -16.62
CA GLY A 234 8.08 25.82 -15.45
C GLY A 234 7.43 24.83 -14.48
N GLY A 235 6.12 24.59 -14.61
CA GLY A 235 5.40 23.62 -13.79
C GLY A 235 5.71 22.17 -14.13
N LEU A 236 5.45 21.28 -13.17
CA LEU A 236 5.58 19.83 -13.33
C LEU A 236 4.56 19.10 -12.45
N LEU A 237 3.94 18.07 -13.00
CA LEU A 237 3.12 17.11 -12.28
C LEU A 237 3.82 15.76 -12.26
N THR A 238 4.04 15.18 -11.08
CA THR A 238 4.65 13.86 -10.93
C THR A 238 3.80 12.94 -10.07
N GLY A 239 3.82 11.65 -10.37
CA GLY A 239 3.08 10.62 -9.65
C GLY A 239 3.42 9.22 -10.14
N THR A 240 2.72 8.20 -9.65
CA THR A 240 2.84 6.82 -10.14
C THR A 240 2.17 6.66 -11.51
N PHE A 241 1.09 7.38 -11.76
CA PHE A 241 0.38 7.42 -13.04
C PHE A 241 -0.42 8.71 -13.18
N HIS A 242 -0.78 9.05 -14.41
CA HIS A 242 -1.73 10.11 -14.70
C HIS A 242 -2.75 9.62 -15.73
N ARG A 243 -4.03 9.76 -15.40
CA ARG A 243 -5.17 9.31 -16.20
C ARG A 243 -6.04 10.49 -16.56
N VAL A 244 -6.43 10.59 -17.83
CA VAL A 244 -7.25 11.69 -18.34
C VAL A 244 -8.31 11.12 -19.27
N THR A 245 -9.58 11.44 -19.04
CA THR A 245 -10.69 10.92 -19.86
C THR A 245 -10.71 11.51 -21.27
N GLY A 246 -10.49 12.82 -21.37
CA GLY A 246 -10.30 13.53 -22.63
C GLY A 246 -8.85 13.44 -23.10
N ASN A 247 -8.26 14.60 -23.35
CA ASN A 247 -6.88 14.72 -23.83
C ASN A 247 -6.12 15.83 -23.07
N VAL A 248 -4.82 15.88 -23.32
CA VAL A 248 -3.93 16.96 -22.88
C VAL A 248 -3.12 17.45 -24.08
N SER A 249 -2.71 18.72 -24.08
CA SER A 249 -1.82 19.21 -25.13
C SER A 249 -0.43 18.56 -25.00
N GLY A 250 0.30 18.42 -26.10
CA GLY A 250 1.65 17.83 -26.08
C GLY A 250 2.64 18.59 -25.19
N THR A 251 2.50 19.93 -25.10
CA THR A 251 3.32 20.77 -24.20
C THR A 251 3.01 20.52 -22.72
N VAL A 252 1.76 20.19 -22.38
CA VAL A 252 1.36 19.83 -21.02
C VAL A 252 1.77 18.39 -20.69
N ALA A 253 1.60 17.45 -21.62
CA ALA A 253 2.00 16.05 -21.45
C ALA A 253 3.50 15.92 -21.14
N ALA A 254 4.35 16.74 -21.76
CA ALA A 254 5.79 16.79 -21.49
C ALA A 254 6.15 17.28 -20.06
N ARG A 255 5.18 17.87 -19.35
CA ARG A 255 5.31 18.33 -17.95
C ARG A 255 4.63 17.37 -16.96
N MET A 256 4.29 16.17 -17.40
CA MET A 256 3.73 15.10 -16.56
C MET A 256 4.70 13.92 -16.54
N SER A 257 4.96 13.36 -15.36
CA SER A 257 5.86 12.20 -15.22
C SER A 257 5.26 11.14 -14.29
N PRO A 258 4.90 9.95 -14.82
CA PRO A 258 5.05 9.52 -16.22
C PRO A 258 4.12 10.29 -17.19
N ALA A 259 4.27 10.10 -18.50
CA ALA A 259 3.34 10.68 -19.47
C ALA A 259 1.89 10.18 -19.21
N PRO A 260 0.86 11.00 -19.45
CA PRO A 260 -0.51 10.64 -19.14
C PRO A 260 -1.08 9.60 -20.09
N SER A 261 -1.90 8.70 -19.56
CA SER A 261 -2.81 7.85 -20.33
C SER A 261 -4.11 8.63 -20.59
N VAL A 262 -4.32 9.01 -21.85
CA VAL A 262 -5.49 9.77 -22.32
C VAL A 262 -6.57 8.84 -22.89
N GLY A 263 -7.81 9.32 -23.01
CA GLY A 263 -8.92 8.53 -23.56
C GLY A 263 -9.41 7.39 -22.65
N VAL A 264 -9.06 7.42 -21.36
CA VAL A 264 -9.47 6.38 -20.39
C VAL A 264 -10.89 6.64 -19.87
N ALA A 265 -11.56 5.60 -19.36
CA ALA A 265 -12.87 5.78 -18.73
C ALA A 265 -12.80 6.76 -17.53
N ALA A 266 -13.87 7.53 -17.31
CA ALA A 266 -13.97 8.43 -16.17
C ALA A 266 -13.92 7.65 -14.84
N THR A 267 -13.14 8.15 -13.90
CA THR A 267 -13.00 7.57 -12.57
C THR A 267 -14.23 7.93 -11.75
N ALA A 268 -14.92 6.93 -11.18
CA ALA A 268 -16.06 7.17 -10.31
C ALA A 268 -15.64 7.94 -9.05
N ASP A 269 -16.55 8.74 -8.50
CA ASP A 269 -16.31 9.43 -7.23
C ASP A 269 -16.21 8.40 -6.08
N PRO A 270 -15.03 8.25 -5.44
CA PRO A 270 -14.82 7.25 -4.38
C PRO A 270 -15.66 7.51 -3.13
N PHE A 271 -16.23 8.71 -3.00
CA PHE A 271 -17.05 9.13 -1.86
C PHE A 271 -18.52 9.28 -2.19
N ALA A 272 -18.98 8.92 -3.39
CA ALA A 272 -20.37 9.13 -3.80
C ALA A 272 -21.40 8.56 -2.78
N ALA A 273 -21.08 7.41 -2.16
CA ALA A 273 -21.96 6.75 -1.19
C ALA A 273 -21.86 7.29 0.25
N VAL A 274 -20.89 8.16 0.57
CA VAL A 274 -20.71 8.70 1.92
C VAL A 274 -21.79 9.77 2.19
N ALA A 275 -22.71 9.49 3.11
CA ALA A 275 -23.72 10.45 3.54
C ALA A 275 -23.11 11.58 4.38
N GLY A 276 -23.76 12.75 4.44
CA GLY A 276 -23.37 13.83 5.35
C GLY A 276 -23.63 13.48 6.83
N PRO A 277 -22.93 14.12 7.79
CA PRO A 277 -23.00 13.78 9.21
C PRO A 277 -24.35 14.15 9.84
N SER A 278 -24.92 13.22 10.61
CA SER A 278 -26.15 13.49 11.37
C SER A 278 -25.99 14.71 12.30
N THR A 279 -27.01 15.57 12.32
CA THR A 279 -27.10 16.68 13.28
C THR A 279 -27.79 16.30 14.60
N ASN A 280 -28.30 15.07 14.71
CA ASN A 280 -29.10 14.65 15.85
C ASN A 280 -28.25 14.62 17.14
N GLY A 281 -28.73 15.25 18.20
CA GLY A 281 -28.03 15.32 19.50
C GLY A 281 -26.77 16.19 19.51
N LEU A 282 -26.45 16.91 18.42
CA LEU A 282 -25.32 17.84 18.40
C LEU A 282 -25.71 19.22 18.96
N PRO A 283 -24.84 19.87 19.73
CA PRO A 283 -25.05 21.24 20.17
C PRO A 283 -25.04 22.19 18.98
N VAL A 284 -25.84 23.26 19.08
CA VAL A 284 -25.97 24.30 18.06
C VAL A 284 -25.26 25.57 18.54
N PHE A 285 -24.39 26.10 17.70
CA PHE A 285 -23.61 27.30 17.95
C PHE A 285 -23.93 28.40 16.92
N ALA A 286 -23.87 29.65 17.35
CA ALA A 286 -23.95 30.81 16.47
C ALA A 286 -22.62 31.01 15.70
N GLY A 287 -22.67 31.86 14.66
CA GLY A 287 -21.45 32.37 14.04
C GLY A 287 -20.68 33.28 14.98
N GLN A 288 -19.37 33.38 14.79
CA GLN A 288 -18.51 34.23 15.61
C GLN A 288 -17.25 34.64 14.85
N THR A 289 -16.75 35.83 15.20
CA THR A 289 -15.41 36.29 14.79
C THR A 289 -14.46 36.11 15.95
N ILE A 290 -13.44 35.28 15.76
CA ILE A 290 -12.45 34.90 16.75
C ILE A 290 -11.21 35.76 16.54
N THR A 291 -10.92 36.66 17.46
CA THR A 291 -9.72 37.54 17.48
C THR A 291 -8.81 37.30 18.69
N THR A 292 -9.22 36.39 19.57
CA THR A 292 -8.46 35.88 20.71
C THR A 292 -8.52 34.35 20.73
N PRO A 293 -7.66 33.65 21.48
CA PRO A 293 -7.71 32.19 21.56
C PRO A 293 -9.05 31.67 22.10
N VAL A 294 -9.69 30.76 21.35
CA VAL A 294 -10.96 30.10 21.69
C VAL A 294 -10.87 28.63 21.34
N THR A 295 -11.35 27.76 22.23
CA THR A 295 -11.53 26.33 21.94
C THR A 295 -12.94 26.08 21.42
N LEU A 296 -13.06 25.49 20.24
CA LEU A 296 -14.32 25.14 19.60
C LEU A 296 -14.68 23.69 19.90
N SER A 297 -15.95 23.42 20.20
CA SER A 297 -16.48 22.07 20.42
C SER A 297 -17.20 21.55 19.18
N PRO A 298 -17.21 20.23 18.92
CA PRO A 298 -17.96 19.65 17.81
C PRO A 298 -19.45 20.00 17.89
N GLY A 299 -20.07 20.28 16.75
CA GLY A 299 -21.47 20.69 16.70
C GLY A 299 -21.87 21.37 15.39
N VAL A 300 -23.05 21.96 15.40
CA VAL A 300 -23.65 22.67 14.26
C VAL A 300 -23.46 24.17 14.40
N TYR A 301 -22.68 24.76 13.51
CA TYR A 301 -22.42 26.20 13.44
C TYR A 301 -23.33 26.85 12.40
N THR A 302 -24.27 27.65 12.89
CA THR A 302 -25.35 28.25 12.08
C THR A 302 -24.94 29.53 11.38
N GLY A 303 -23.94 30.25 11.88
CA GLY A 303 -23.36 31.44 11.27
C GLY A 303 -21.90 31.24 10.88
N LEU A 304 -21.36 32.20 10.12
CA LEU A 304 -19.98 32.15 9.63
C LEU A 304 -19.00 32.17 10.81
N ILE A 305 -18.06 31.23 10.81
CA ILE A 305 -16.91 31.26 11.71
C ILE A 305 -15.76 31.95 10.98
N THR A 306 -15.32 33.08 11.52
CA THR A 306 -14.16 33.82 11.03
C THR A 306 -13.07 33.81 12.10
N VAL A 307 -11.91 33.24 11.79
CA VAL A 307 -10.70 33.43 12.61
C VAL A 307 -9.91 34.60 12.02
N GLY A 308 -9.91 35.72 12.73
CA GLY A 308 -9.29 36.97 12.32
C GLY A 308 -7.91 37.18 12.93
N ASN A 309 -7.41 38.42 12.86
CA ASN A 309 -6.11 38.80 13.43
C ASN A 309 -6.00 38.39 14.90
N SER A 310 -4.88 37.74 15.25
CA SER A 310 -4.56 37.24 16.59
C SER A 310 -5.53 36.17 17.14
N GLY A 311 -6.54 35.79 16.38
CA GLY A 311 -7.46 34.71 16.74
C GLY A 311 -6.80 33.35 16.60
N VAL A 312 -7.03 32.48 17.58
CA VAL A 312 -6.64 31.06 17.51
C VAL A 312 -7.88 30.23 17.79
N ALA A 313 -8.36 29.49 16.79
CA ALA A 313 -9.43 28.53 16.97
C ALA A 313 -8.83 27.13 17.17
N SER A 314 -8.90 26.63 18.40
CA SER A 314 -8.47 25.27 18.76
C SER A 314 -9.67 24.32 18.68
N LEU A 315 -9.67 23.36 17.76
CA LEU A 315 -10.78 22.41 17.61
C LEU A 315 -10.57 21.17 18.48
N ASN A 316 -11.52 20.88 19.35
CA ASN A 316 -11.65 19.57 19.97
C ASN A 316 -11.93 18.49 18.91
N ALA A 317 -11.61 17.23 19.19
CA ALA A 317 -11.84 16.16 18.24
C ALA A 317 -13.34 15.93 17.99
N GLY A 318 -13.76 15.78 16.73
CA GLY A 318 -15.15 15.48 16.36
C GLY A 318 -15.62 16.14 15.06
N ASN A 319 -16.94 16.12 14.86
CA ASN A 319 -17.58 16.61 13.63
C ASN A 319 -18.05 18.06 13.79
N TYR A 320 -17.62 18.94 12.88
CA TYR A 320 -18.01 20.34 12.80
C TYR A 320 -18.85 20.54 11.55
N ILE A 321 -20.08 20.99 11.71
CA ILE A 321 -21.03 21.23 10.62
C ILE A 321 -21.22 22.73 10.45
N PHE A 322 -20.66 23.31 9.38
CA PHE A 322 -20.74 24.73 9.10
C PHE A 322 -21.84 25.01 8.07
N ARG A 323 -22.92 25.69 8.47
CA ARG A 323 -24.05 26.06 7.58
C ARG A 323 -23.81 27.36 6.80
N ALA A 324 -22.86 28.18 7.25
CA ALA A 324 -22.52 29.46 6.66
C ALA A 324 -21.01 29.58 6.30
N GLY A 325 -20.30 28.44 6.28
CA GLY A 325 -18.89 28.37 5.93
C GLY A 325 -17.92 28.60 7.10
N LEU A 326 -16.62 28.56 6.76
CA LEU A 326 -15.49 28.70 7.67
C LEU A 326 -14.42 29.52 6.97
N ARG A 327 -13.90 30.53 7.66
CA ARG A 327 -12.91 31.45 7.11
C ARG A 327 -11.79 31.73 8.09
N THR A 328 -10.55 31.70 7.62
CA THR A 328 -9.40 32.28 8.31
C THR A 328 -8.89 33.48 7.52
N THR A 329 -8.54 34.56 8.20
CA THR A 329 -8.05 35.82 7.60
C THR A 329 -6.96 36.43 8.46
N GLY A 330 -6.17 37.34 7.87
CA GLY A 330 -5.12 38.04 8.61
C GLY A 330 -4.17 37.04 9.27
N THR A 331 -3.80 37.24 10.54
CA THR A 331 -2.95 36.30 11.29
C THR A 331 -3.69 35.15 11.99
N GLY A 332 -4.96 34.91 11.65
CA GLY A 332 -5.79 33.90 12.31
C GLY A 332 -5.31 32.46 12.12
N SER A 333 -5.28 31.70 13.21
CA SER A 333 -4.80 30.31 13.25
C SER A 333 -5.93 29.30 13.52
N LEU A 334 -5.87 28.15 12.87
CA LEU A 334 -6.84 27.05 13.00
C LEU A 334 -6.11 25.75 13.33
N VAL A 335 -6.21 25.29 14.58
CA VAL A 335 -5.36 24.22 15.10
C VAL A 335 -6.19 23.16 15.82
N LEU A 336 -5.68 21.93 15.94
CA LEU A 336 -6.26 20.94 16.83
C LEU A 336 -5.97 21.28 18.30
N ALA A 337 -6.96 21.10 19.18
CA ALA A 337 -6.80 21.25 20.63
C ALA A 337 -6.06 20.06 21.27
N GLY A 338 -5.92 18.94 20.57
CA GLY A 338 -5.27 17.72 21.05
C GLY A 338 -4.86 16.77 19.92
N SER A 339 -4.67 15.48 20.23
CA SER A 339 -4.21 14.45 19.27
C SER A 339 -5.33 13.79 18.47
N GLY A 340 -6.59 14.03 18.81
CA GLY A 340 -7.75 13.54 18.07
C GLY A 340 -7.99 14.33 16.78
N GLY A 341 -8.75 13.75 15.85
CA GLY A 341 -9.01 14.36 14.55
C GLY A 341 -10.38 15.02 14.44
N VAL A 342 -10.56 15.80 13.38
CA VAL A 342 -11.79 16.54 13.09
C VAL A 342 -12.33 16.23 11.70
N LEU A 343 -13.64 16.35 11.55
CA LEU A 343 -14.31 16.51 10.26
C LEU A 343 -14.81 17.94 10.15
N LEU A 344 -14.42 18.65 9.10
CA LEU A 344 -15.00 19.93 8.70
C LEU A 344 -16.02 19.67 7.60
N TYR A 345 -17.31 19.70 7.94
CA TYR A 345 -18.39 19.53 6.99
C TYR A 345 -18.96 20.90 6.60
N ASN A 346 -18.80 21.30 5.34
CA ASN A 346 -19.41 22.52 4.81
C ASN A 346 -20.81 22.19 4.26
N ALA A 347 -21.83 22.64 4.96
CA ALA A 347 -23.21 22.31 4.70
C ALA A 347 -23.96 23.48 4.04
N ASN A 348 -25.10 23.18 3.42
CA ASN A 348 -26.07 24.20 3.03
C ASN A 348 -26.73 24.83 4.28
N ALA A 349 -27.21 26.07 4.16
CA ALA A 349 -27.80 26.80 5.28
C ALA A 349 -28.94 26.06 6.00
N SER A 350 -29.72 25.23 5.29
CA SER A 350 -30.85 24.48 5.86
C SER A 350 -30.51 23.07 6.32
N TYR A 351 -29.25 22.61 6.16
CA TYR A 351 -28.83 21.24 6.49
C TYR A 351 -29.20 20.84 7.93
N PRO A 352 -29.83 19.68 8.19
CA PRO A 352 -29.94 18.52 7.32
C PRO A 352 -31.14 18.54 6.37
N ALA A 353 -32.00 19.57 6.44
CA ALA A 353 -33.05 19.74 5.46
C ALA A 353 -32.47 20.16 4.10
N ALA A 354 -33.15 19.80 3.03
CA ALA A 354 -32.76 20.20 1.68
C ALA A 354 -32.92 21.72 1.49
N GLY A 355 -32.01 22.31 0.73
CA GLY A 355 -32.06 23.73 0.35
C GLY A 355 -31.13 24.64 1.15
N GLY A 356 -31.16 25.93 0.79
CA GLY A 356 -30.26 26.96 1.31
C GLY A 356 -28.95 27.03 0.54
N ALA A 357 -28.36 28.23 0.45
CA ALA A 357 -27.02 28.41 -0.09
C ALA A 357 -25.99 27.97 0.96
N CYS A 358 -24.90 27.36 0.53
CA CYS A 358 -23.75 27.11 1.40
C CYS A 358 -22.86 28.34 1.53
N GLY A 359 -22.09 28.42 2.61
CA GLY A 359 -21.01 29.40 2.71
C GLY A 359 -19.73 28.96 1.99
N ASN A 360 -18.78 29.88 1.88
CA ASN A 360 -17.45 29.57 1.34
C ASN A 360 -16.56 28.93 2.42
N ILE A 361 -15.69 28.02 2.00
CA ILE A 361 -14.53 27.60 2.81
C ILE A 361 -13.32 28.39 2.32
N SER A 362 -12.78 29.25 3.18
CA SER A 362 -11.66 30.12 2.83
C SER A 362 -10.62 30.13 3.94
N LEU A 363 -9.66 29.21 3.86
CA LEU A 363 -8.55 29.07 4.81
C LEU A 363 -7.33 29.86 4.32
N ALA A 364 -7.49 31.17 4.20
CA ALA A 364 -6.52 32.06 3.56
C ALA A 364 -5.61 32.81 4.54
N GLY A 365 -5.98 32.91 5.83
CA GLY A 365 -5.22 33.60 6.88
C GLY A 365 -3.82 33.04 7.04
N THR A 366 -2.85 33.88 7.40
CA THR A 366 -1.41 33.61 7.54
C THR A 366 -0.99 32.93 8.84
N GLY A 367 -1.93 32.69 9.75
CA GLY A 367 -1.68 31.93 10.97
C GLY A 367 -1.37 30.45 10.72
N THR A 368 -1.09 29.72 11.80
CA THR A 368 -0.82 28.29 11.75
C THR A 368 -2.10 27.52 11.44
N MET A 369 -1.97 26.45 10.64
CA MET A 369 -3.10 25.59 10.30
C MET A 369 -2.70 24.15 10.48
N THR A 370 -3.07 23.54 11.61
CA THR A 370 -2.71 22.15 11.91
C THR A 370 -3.95 21.32 12.11
N LEU A 371 -4.32 20.57 11.07
CA LEU A 371 -5.53 19.78 11.01
C LEU A 371 -5.25 18.33 10.64
N SER A 372 -5.94 17.42 11.29
CA SER A 372 -5.92 16.00 10.99
C SER A 372 -7.34 15.46 11.02
N ALA A 373 -7.67 14.63 10.03
CA ALA A 373 -8.90 13.85 10.02
C ALA A 373 -8.95 12.88 11.20
N SER A 374 -10.17 12.53 11.62
CA SER A 374 -10.35 11.42 12.57
C SER A 374 -9.79 10.13 11.98
N LYS A 375 -9.17 9.29 12.81
CA LYS A 375 -8.69 7.95 12.40
C LYS A 375 -9.78 6.88 12.50
N THR A 376 -10.88 7.18 13.20
CA THR A 376 -11.98 6.25 13.50
C THR A 376 -13.34 6.90 13.21
N GLY A 377 -14.40 6.07 13.17
CA GLY A 377 -15.77 6.50 12.88
C GLY A 377 -16.11 6.53 11.38
N SER A 378 -17.35 6.90 11.05
CA SER A 378 -17.89 6.85 9.68
C SER A 378 -17.15 7.76 8.68
N TYR A 379 -16.45 8.78 9.18
CA TYR A 379 -15.66 9.75 8.40
C TYR A 379 -14.16 9.58 8.60
N ALA A 380 -13.71 8.40 9.05
CA ALA A 380 -12.29 8.14 9.30
C ALA A 380 -11.42 8.40 8.05
N GLY A 381 -10.52 9.39 8.13
CA GLY A 381 -9.65 9.81 7.03
C GLY A 381 -10.22 10.95 6.18
N MET A 382 -11.38 11.50 6.51
CA MET A 382 -11.98 12.66 5.85
C MET A 382 -11.79 13.91 6.71
N LEU A 383 -11.06 14.90 6.17
CA LEU A 383 -10.77 16.15 6.88
C LEU A 383 -11.76 17.24 6.51
N LEU A 384 -11.99 17.43 5.21
CA LEU A 384 -12.94 18.39 4.67
C LEU A 384 -13.94 17.65 3.79
N PHE A 385 -15.22 17.87 4.04
CA PHE A 385 -16.31 17.37 3.21
C PHE A 385 -17.27 18.52 2.93
N GLN A 386 -17.27 18.98 1.69
CA GLN A 386 -18.27 19.91 1.20
C GLN A 386 -19.51 19.16 0.67
N ASP A 387 -20.68 19.57 1.15
CA ASP A 387 -21.97 19.04 0.72
C ASP A 387 -22.09 19.05 -0.82
N ARG A 388 -22.69 18.00 -1.38
CA ARG A 388 -22.80 17.81 -2.85
C ARG A 388 -23.68 18.86 -3.52
N GLY A 389 -24.57 19.52 -2.79
CA GLY A 389 -25.34 20.65 -3.29
C GLY A 389 -24.57 21.98 -3.28
N CYS A 390 -23.37 22.02 -2.69
CA CYS A 390 -22.61 23.25 -2.52
C CYS A 390 -21.64 23.51 -3.69
N ALA A 391 -22.04 24.42 -4.58
CA ALA A 391 -21.24 24.85 -5.74
C ALA A 391 -20.26 26.00 -5.46
N ASN A 392 -20.23 26.52 -4.23
CA ASN A 392 -19.32 27.61 -3.87
C ASN A 392 -17.89 27.11 -3.70
N GLY A 393 -16.93 27.83 -4.28
CA GLY A 393 -15.51 27.45 -4.26
C GLY A 393 -14.92 27.35 -2.85
N ALA A 394 -13.96 26.43 -2.70
CA ALA A 394 -13.14 26.30 -1.51
C ALA A 394 -11.71 26.79 -1.81
N ALA A 395 -11.12 27.56 -0.90
CA ALA A 395 -9.76 28.09 -1.05
C ALA A 395 -8.93 27.82 0.21
N ILE A 396 -7.70 27.35 0.02
CA ILE A 396 -6.76 27.03 1.10
C ILE A 396 -5.38 27.58 0.74
N SER A 397 -4.80 28.40 1.61
CA SER A 397 -3.43 28.88 1.47
C SER A 397 -2.48 27.97 2.25
N VAL A 398 -1.55 27.34 1.53
CA VAL A 398 -0.55 26.43 2.07
C VAL A 398 0.78 27.16 2.23
N ARG A 399 1.29 27.17 3.46
CA ARG A 399 2.53 27.86 3.84
C ARG A 399 3.24 27.13 4.98
N THR A 400 4.39 27.64 5.40
CA THR A 400 5.07 27.14 6.60
C THR A 400 4.13 27.16 7.81
N GLY A 401 4.06 26.05 8.57
CA GLY A 401 3.11 25.90 9.68
C GLY A 401 1.71 25.41 9.27
N THR A 402 1.53 25.01 8.00
CA THR A 402 0.37 24.25 7.55
C THR A 402 0.65 22.75 7.67
N THR A 403 -0.28 22.01 8.27
CA THR A 403 -0.33 20.54 8.27
C THR A 403 -1.76 20.14 7.97
N LEU A 404 -1.96 19.47 6.85
CA LEU A 404 -3.24 18.88 6.46
C LEU A 404 -3.03 17.37 6.36
N ASN A 405 -3.72 16.63 7.21
CA ASN A 405 -3.75 15.18 7.19
C ASN A 405 -5.20 14.69 6.98
N GLY A 406 -5.43 13.97 5.90
CA GLY A 406 -6.75 13.45 5.53
C GLY A 406 -7.29 14.01 4.22
N THR A 407 -8.47 13.54 3.85
CA THR A 407 -9.08 13.78 2.54
C THR A 407 -9.78 15.13 2.47
N LEU A 408 -9.58 15.85 1.36
CA LEU A 408 -10.32 17.04 0.98
C LEU A 408 -11.32 16.68 -0.12
N TYR A 409 -12.59 16.60 0.24
CA TYR A 409 -13.68 16.23 -0.66
C TYR A 409 -14.57 17.44 -0.96
N VAL A 410 -14.49 17.93 -2.21
CA VAL A 410 -15.20 19.11 -2.73
C VAL A 410 -15.88 18.77 -4.07
N PRO A 411 -16.89 17.89 -4.07
CA PRO A 411 -17.39 17.21 -5.29
C PRO A 411 -18.10 18.11 -6.31
N ALA A 412 -18.60 19.28 -5.90
CA ALA A 412 -19.46 20.13 -6.71
C ALA A 412 -18.90 21.55 -6.92
N ALA A 413 -17.68 21.84 -6.46
CA ALA A 413 -17.08 23.17 -6.57
C ALA A 413 -15.57 23.12 -6.84
N ALA A 414 -15.03 24.25 -7.29
CA ALA A 414 -13.59 24.42 -7.49
C ALA A 414 -12.85 24.50 -6.15
N LEU A 415 -11.79 23.71 -6.00
CA LEU A 415 -10.81 23.81 -4.91
C LEU A 415 -9.56 24.53 -5.41
N THR A 416 -9.21 25.64 -4.75
CA THR A 416 -7.99 26.40 -5.03
C THR A 416 -6.99 26.24 -3.89
N LEU A 417 -5.79 25.76 -4.22
CA LEU A 417 -4.64 25.68 -3.31
C LEU A 417 -3.60 26.73 -3.70
N THR A 418 -3.32 27.67 -2.80
CA THR A 418 -2.31 28.71 -3.01
C THR A 418 -1.04 28.36 -2.26
N LEU A 419 0.04 28.07 -2.98
CA LEU A 419 1.33 27.69 -2.42
C LEU A 419 2.22 28.91 -2.17
N VAL A 420 2.34 29.33 -0.92
CA VAL A 420 3.25 30.41 -0.50
C VAL A 420 4.66 29.88 -0.28
N ASN A 421 4.77 28.64 0.19
CA ASN A 421 6.04 27.91 0.37
C ASN A 421 5.90 26.49 -0.19
N SER A 422 7.04 25.81 -0.38
CA SER A 422 7.02 24.38 -0.68
C SER A 422 6.66 23.60 0.59
N LEU A 423 5.78 22.61 0.48
CA LEU A 423 5.27 21.85 1.63
C LEU A 423 4.88 20.43 1.24
N THR A 424 4.99 19.52 2.21
CA THR A 424 4.41 18.17 2.13
C THR A 424 3.11 18.09 2.93
N ILE A 425 2.04 17.58 2.31
CA ILE A 425 0.77 17.26 2.98
C ILE A 425 0.48 15.75 2.88
N ALA A 426 -0.30 15.23 3.83
CA ALA A 426 -0.70 13.81 3.85
C ALA A 426 -2.20 13.71 3.53
N SER A 427 -2.56 13.96 2.27
CA SER A 427 -3.95 14.16 1.86
C SER A 427 -4.25 13.49 0.52
N GLN A 428 -5.52 13.14 0.32
CA GLN A 428 -6.11 12.96 -1.00
C GLN A 428 -7.06 14.11 -1.28
N ILE A 429 -7.19 14.43 -2.55
CA ILE A 429 -8.08 15.46 -3.04
C ILE A 429 -9.07 14.83 -4.00
N VAL A 430 -10.35 15.03 -3.74
CA VAL A 430 -11.43 14.72 -4.69
C VAL A 430 -12.23 15.99 -4.85
N ALA A 431 -12.12 16.65 -6.01
CA ALA A 431 -12.72 17.95 -6.24
C ALA A 431 -13.41 18.01 -7.61
N TYR A 432 -14.38 18.91 -7.77
CA TYR A 432 -14.99 19.16 -9.07
C TYR A 432 -13.95 19.72 -10.05
N GLU A 433 -13.26 20.78 -9.63
CA GLU A 433 -12.09 21.34 -10.30
C GLU A 433 -10.98 21.57 -9.27
N LEU A 434 -9.72 21.42 -9.68
CA LEU A 434 -8.57 21.66 -8.82
C LEU A 434 -7.62 22.66 -9.48
N THR A 435 -7.40 23.79 -8.80
CA THR A 435 -6.37 24.76 -9.18
C THR A 435 -5.32 24.83 -8.09
N VAL A 436 -4.06 24.59 -8.47
CA VAL A 436 -2.88 24.83 -7.62
C VAL A 436 -2.12 26.01 -8.20
N THR A 437 -1.84 27.03 -7.39
CA THR A 437 -1.20 28.27 -7.85
C THR A 437 -0.06 28.68 -6.93
N GLY A 438 0.85 29.51 -7.43
CA GLY A 438 2.09 29.93 -6.75
C GLY A 438 3.32 29.64 -7.61
N ASN A 439 4.49 29.54 -6.97
CA ASN A 439 5.76 29.20 -7.63
C ASN A 439 6.57 28.19 -6.79
N ASN A 440 5.86 27.28 -6.12
CA ASN A 440 6.40 26.37 -5.13
C ASN A 440 6.03 24.91 -5.43
N THR A 441 6.62 23.98 -4.67
CA THR A 441 6.35 22.54 -4.77
C THR A 441 5.37 22.11 -3.68
N LEU A 442 4.23 21.53 -4.07
CA LEU A 442 3.38 20.76 -3.18
C LEU A 442 3.70 19.28 -3.33
N THR A 443 4.14 18.65 -2.26
CA THR A 443 4.29 17.19 -2.20
C THR A 443 3.09 16.62 -1.46
N MET A 444 2.42 15.64 -2.05
CA MET A 444 1.35 14.90 -1.40
C MET A 444 1.84 13.48 -1.12
N ASN A 445 2.00 13.17 0.16
CA ASN A 445 2.27 11.82 0.61
C ASN A 445 0.95 11.08 0.74
N PHE A 446 0.60 10.33 -0.29
CA PHE A 446 -0.59 9.54 -0.32
C PHE A 446 -0.25 8.09 0.04
N THR A 447 -0.87 7.61 1.12
CA THR A 447 -0.82 6.20 1.50
C THR A 447 -2.20 5.62 1.22
N PRO A 448 -2.37 4.71 0.25
CA PRO A 448 -3.67 4.11 -0.06
C PRO A 448 -4.42 3.56 1.17
N ALA A 449 -3.69 3.08 2.18
CA ALA A 449 -4.25 2.55 3.43
C ALA A 449 -4.81 3.60 4.41
N SER A 450 -4.54 4.90 4.25
CA SER A 450 -4.79 5.91 5.32
C SER A 450 -5.98 6.86 5.10
N ILE A 451 -6.75 6.71 4.02
CA ILE A 451 -7.84 7.66 3.70
C ILE A 451 -9.13 6.98 3.25
N THR A 452 -10.25 7.71 3.28
CA THR A 452 -11.58 7.21 2.90
C THR A 452 -11.55 6.60 1.48
N GLY A 453 -12.30 5.54 1.22
CA GLY A 453 -12.46 4.93 -0.11
C GLY A 453 -13.11 3.56 -0.05
N THR A 454 -13.54 3.01 -1.18
CA THR A 454 -14.12 1.67 -1.29
C THR A 454 -13.22 0.63 -0.64
N ARG A 455 -13.74 0.00 0.41
CA ARG A 455 -13.07 -1.06 1.14
C ARG A 455 -13.06 -2.31 0.26
N VAL A 456 -11.91 -2.88 -0.03
CA VAL A 456 -11.80 -4.18 -0.71
C VAL A 456 -11.05 -5.11 0.24
N PRO A 457 -11.45 -6.39 0.36
CA PRO A 457 -10.67 -7.35 1.13
C PRO A 457 -9.23 -7.43 0.59
N SER A 458 -8.25 -7.12 1.43
CA SER A 458 -6.84 -7.31 1.11
C SER A 458 -6.14 -7.99 2.26
N LEU A 459 -5.23 -8.88 1.91
CA LEU A 459 -4.19 -9.34 2.81
C LEU A 459 -3.21 -8.18 3.04
N VAL A 460 -2.82 -7.95 4.28
CA VAL A 460 -1.94 -6.83 4.68
C VAL A 460 -0.71 -7.28 5.45
N GLU A 461 -0.73 -8.48 6.03
CA GLU A 461 0.41 -9.14 6.67
C GLU A 461 0.37 -10.65 6.44
#